data_AF-A0A3D9AG55-F1
#
_entry.id   AF-A0A3D9AG55-F1
#
_cell.length_a   1.000
_cell.length_b   1.000
_cell.length_c   1.000
_cell.angle_alpha   90.00
_cell.angle_beta   90.00
_cell.angle_gamma   90.00
#
_symmetry.space_group_name_H-M   'P 1'
#
loop_
_entity.id
_entity.type
_entity.pdbx_description
1 polymer ?
#
loop_
_entity_poly.entity_id
_entity_poly.type
_entity_poly.pdbx_seq_one_letter_code
_entity_poly.pdbx_strand_id
1 'polypeptide(L)'
;NFGAINWGTNAKFVKVEMDPAGGSNYTNVGVNQLMSVPYAMVADKVNMNSVNSSLNDDIVDNRFSNFAIYNSSDSKTYVFNSKTNTWNGQLGGSASSGYIIASNGNFAIYNSSDSKTYVFNYKTNTWNGQLGGSASSGYIIASNGNFAIYNSSDSKTYVFNSKTNTWSGQLGGSASSGYITASNGNFAIYNSSDSKTYVFNSKTNTWSGQLGGSASSGYITASNGDFAIYNSSDSKTYVFNSKTNTWSGQLGGSASSGYITSSSSN
;
A
#
# COMPACT_ATOMS: atom_id res chain seq x y z
N ASN A 1 31.09 -35.25 15.02
CA ASN A 1 30.22 -35.30 13.82
C ASN A 1 29.35 -34.05 13.80
N PHE A 2 29.56 -33.15 12.83
CA PHE A 2 28.78 -31.91 12.70
C PHE A 2 27.34 -32.13 12.19
N GLY A 3 27.04 -33.28 11.59
CA GLY A 3 25.73 -33.59 11.02
C GLY A 3 24.63 -33.88 12.05
N ALA A 4 24.99 -34.16 13.31
CA ALA A 4 24.03 -34.39 14.39
C ALA A 4 23.59 -33.09 15.11
N ILE A 5 24.20 -31.95 14.76
CA ILE A 5 23.89 -30.67 15.40
C ILE A 5 22.64 -30.09 14.75
N ASN A 6 21.61 -29.80 15.54
CA ASN A 6 20.45 -29.04 15.10
C ASN A 6 20.83 -27.55 14.97
N TRP A 7 21.11 -27.12 13.73
CA TRP A 7 21.53 -25.76 13.40
C TRP A 7 20.39 -24.73 13.38
N GLY A 8 19.13 -25.17 13.30
CA GLY A 8 17.96 -24.29 13.13
C GLY A 8 17.32 -23.77 14.42
N THR A 9 17.77 -24.25 15.59
CA THR A 9 17.16 -23.91 16.90
C THR A 9 18.23 -23.60 17.92
N ASN A 10 17.99 -22.67 18.85
CA ASN A 10 18.92 -22.23 19.92
C ASN A 10 20.22 -21.55 19.44
N ALA A 11 20.78 -20.68 20.28
CA ALA A 11 22.08 -20.04 20.03
C ALA A 11 23.21 -21.08 19.91
N LYS A 12 24.20 -20.77 19.07
CA LYS A 12 25.40 -21.61 18.85
C LYS A 12 26.64 -20.82 19.22
N PHE A 13 27.64 -21.50 19.77
CA PHE A 13 28.87 -20.87 20.25
C PHE A 13 30.08 -21.64 19.72
N VAL A 14 31.12 -20.89 19.35
CA VAL A 14 32.45 -21.44 19.07
C VAL A 14 33.29 -21.25 20.31
N LYS A 15 33.77 -22.36 20.87
CA LYS A 15 34.80 -22.39 21.91
C LYS A 15 36.15 -22.62 21.24
N VAL A 16 37.12 -21.78 21.58
CA VAL A 16 38.51 -21.95 21.13
C VAL A 16 39.35 -22.28 22.35
N GLU A 17 40.12 -23.35 22.25
CA GLU A 17 41.03 -23.77 23.30
C GLU A 17 42.45 -23.92 22.74
N MET A 18 43.45 -23.61 23.55
CA MET A 18 44.86 -23.63 23.18
C MET A 18 45.64 -24.50 24.15
N ASP A 19 46.53 -25.33 23.62
CA ASP A 19 47.58 -26.01 24.36
C ASP A 19 48.93 -25.35 24.02
N PRO A 20 49.48 -24.49 24.90
CA PRO A 20 50.76 -23.84 24.65
C PRO A 20 51.96 -24.80 24.70
N ALA A 21 51.82 -25.97 25.32
CA ALA A 21 52.88 -26.97 25.50
C ALA A 21 52.86 -28.08 24.44
N GLY A 22 51.86 -28.09 23.55
CA GLY A 22 51.73 -29.06 22.46
C GLY A 22 51.38 -30.48 22.91
N GLY A 23 50.77 -30.63 24.08
CA GLY A 23 50.31 -31.91 24.64
C GLY A 23 48.81 -32.14 24.44
N SER A 24 48.13 -32.55 25.52
CA SER A 24 46.69 -32.83 25.55
C SER A 24 45.91 -31.91 26.50
N ASN A 25 46.55 -30.88 27.06
CA ASN A 25 45.99 -30.04 28.11
C ASN A 25 45.60 -28.68 27.53
N TYR A 26 44.32 -28.56 27.18
CA TYR A 26 43.77 -27.38 26.54
C TYR A 26 43.26 -26.38 27.56
N THR A 27 43.62 -25.11 27.36
CA THR A 27 43.11 -23.96 28.13
C THR A 27 42.12 -23.17 27.29
N ASN A 28 41.00 -22.74 27.87
CA ASN A 28 39.98 -21.98 27.16
C ASN A 28 40.49 -20.56 26.86
N VAL A 29 40.54 -20.20 25.58
CA VAL A 29 41.00 -18.89 25.10
C VAL A 29 39.82 -17.97 24.76
N GLY A 30 38.63 -18.52 24.53
CA GLY A 30 37.43 -17.71 24.32
C GLY A 30 36.21 -18.51 23.88
N VAL A 31 35.04 -17.94 24.15
CA VAL A 31 33.74 -18.44 23.68
C VAL A 31 32.98 -17.29 23.02
N ASN A 32 32.69 -17.41 21.73
CA ASN A 32 31.94 -16.41 20.98
C ASN A 32 30.67 -17.01 20.41
N GLN A 33 29.56 -16.26 20.47
CA GLN A 33 28.32 -16.66 19.81
C GLN A 33 28.47 -16.55 18.29
N LEU A 34 28.02 -17.57 17.56
CA LEU A 34 27.86 -17.50 16.12
C LEU A 34 26.63 -16.64 15.81
N MET A 35 26.87 -15.50 15.16
CA MET A 35 25.81 -14.67 14.61
C MET A 35 25.39 -15.22 13.25
N SER A 36 24.08 -15.30 13.00
CA SER A 36 23.57 -15.74 11.69
C SER A 36 24.10 -14.84 10.58
N VAL A 37 24.61 -15.45 9.50
CA VAL A 37 24.88 -14.71 8.26
C VAL A 37 23.56 -14.37 7.57
N PRO A 38 23.41 -13.20 6.94
CA PRO A 38 22.15 -12.78 6.31
C PRO A 38 21.56 -13.83 5.35
N TYR A 39 22.44 -14.54 4.63
CA TYR A 39 22.04 -15.57 3.67
C TYR A 39 21.40 -16.81 4.32
N ALA A 40 21.84 -17.20 5.52
CA ALA A 40 21.31 -18.38 6.22
C ALA A 40 19.88 -18.17 6.73
N MET A 41 19.47 -16.92 6.99
CA MET A 41 18.10 -16.59 7.43
C MET A 41 17.08 -16.69 6.29
N VAL A 42 17.55 -16.59 5.04
CA VAL A 42 16.69 -16.68 3.84
C VAL A 42 16.69 -18.10 3.28
N ALA A 43 17.74 -18.90 3.51
CA ALA A 43 17.87 -20.25 2.96
C ALA A 43 16.73 -21.21 3.35
N ASP A 44 16.16 -21.09 4.56
CA ASP A 44 15.00 -21.89 5.01
C ASP A 44 13.71 -21.59 4.24
N LYS A 45 13.66 -20.46 3.51
CA LYS A 45 12.49 -20.05 2.72
C LYS A 45 12.57 -20.51 1.27
N VAL A 46 13.64 -21.18 0.85
CA VAL A 46 13.86 -21.60 -0.54
C VAL A 46 13.43 -23.05 -0.72
N ASN A 47 12.50 -23.31 -1.64
CA ASN A 47 12.03 -24.67 -1.92
C ASN A 47 12.84 -25.31 -3.06
N MET A 48 13.86 -26.08 -2.68
CA MET A 48 14.79 -26.74 -3.60
C MET A 48 14.19 -27.95 -4.35
N ASN A 49 12.92 -28.32 -4.12
CA ASN A 49 12.30 -29.53 -4.69
C ASN A 49 11.46 -29.26 -5.95
N SER A 50 11.34 -28.01 -6.40
CA SER A 50 10.61 -27.69 -7.63
C SER A 50 11.54 -27.77 -8.84
N VAL A 51 11.22 -28.68 -9.76
CA VAL A 51 12.00 -28.94 -11.00
C VAL A 51 11.95 -27.74 -11.98
N ASN A 52 11.10 -26.74 -11.69
CA ASN A 52 10.92 -25.53 -12.50
C ASN A 52 11.10 -24.21 -11.71
N SER A 53 11.55 -24.23 -10.45
CA SER A 53 11.86 -22.98 -9.74
C SER A 53 13.30 -22.58 -10.00
N SER A 54 13.50 -21.34 -10.46
CA SER A 54 14.82 -20.72 -10.39
C SER A 54 14.98 -20.07 -9.02
N LEU A 55 16.21 -20.04 -8.46
CA LEU A 55 16.50 -19.24 -7.27
C LEU A 55 16.06 -17.78 -7.45
N ASN A 56 16.04 -17.26 -8.68
CA ASN A 56 15.53 -15.93 -8.97
C ASN A 56 14.00 -15.86 -8.83
N ASP A 57 13.24 -16.88 -9.18
CA ASP A 57 11.79 -16.91 -8.94
C ASP A 57 11.46 -17.04 -7.45
N ASP A 58 12.20 -17.88 -6.71
CA ASP A 58 12.06 -18.07 -5.25
C ASP A 58 12.60 -16.87 -4.42
N ILE A 59 13.56 -16.10 -4.94
CA ILE A 59 14.00 -14.82 -4.32
C ILE A 59 13.03 -13.69 -4.72
N VAL A 60 12.29 -13.83 -5.83
CA VAL A 60 11.24 -12.91 -6.32
C VAL A 60 9.83 -13.35 -5.85
N ASP A 61 9.76 -14.25 -4.87
CA ASP A 61 8.57 -14.98 -4.37
C ASP A 61 7.55 -14.14 -3.57
N ASN A 62 7.27 -12.93 -4.06
CA ASN A 62 6.19 -12.07 -3.56
C ASN A 62 5.27 -11.58 -4.68
N ARG A 63 5.38 -12.13 -5.90
CA ARG A 63 4.46 -11.82 -7.00
C ARG A 63 3.30 -12.81 -7.01
N PHE A 64 2.24 -12.46 -6.30
CA PHE A 64 0.97 -13.17 -6.36
C PHE A 64 0.10 -12.56 -7.47
N SER A 65 -0.50 -13.42 -8.30
CA SER A 65 -1.52 -13.01 -9.27
C SER A 65 -2.88 -13.41 -8.73
N ASN A 66 -3.73 -12.42 -8.48
CA ASN A 66 -5.11 -12.64 -8.07
C ASN A 66 -6.03 -12.31 -9.24
N PHE A 67 -7.18 -12.97 -9.30
CA PHE A 67 -8.14 -12.82 -10.39
C PHE A 67 -9.52 -12.51 -9.83
N ALA A 68 -10.26 -11.62 -10.48
CA ALA A 68 -11.66 -11.37 -10.19
C ALA A 68 -12.52 -11.77 -11.40
N ILE A 69 -13.60 -12.51 -11.16
CA ILE A 69 -14.52 -12.99 -12.19
C ILE A 69 -15.93 -12.59 -11.78
N TYR A 70 -16.63 -11.83 -12.63
CA TYR A 70 -18.05 -11.52 -12.45
C TYR A 70 -18.91 -12.65 -13.04
N ASN A 71 -19.84 -13.16 -12.22
CA ASN A 71 -20.87 -14.12 -12.62
C ASN A 71 -22.22 -13.40 -12.70
N SER A 72 -22.75 -13.25 -13.92
CA SER A 72 -24.03 -12.56 -14.13
C SER A 72 -25.24 -13.36 -13.64
N SER A 73 -25.12 -14.69 -13.51
CA SER A 73 -26.23 -15.55 -13.08
C SER A 73 -26.61 -15.36 -11.62
N ASP A 74 -25.66 -14.98 -10.76
CA ASP A 74 -25.88 -14.73 -9.33
C ASP A 74 -25.50 -13.30 -8.90
N SER A 75 -25.10 -12.45 -9.84
CA SER A 75 -24.68 -11.05 -9.62
C SER A 75 -23.54 -10.91 -8.61
N LYS A 76 -22.66 -11.92 -8.53
CA LYS A 76 -21.46 -11.90 -7.68
C LYS A 76 -20.20 -11.77 -8.49
N THR A 77 -19.21 -11.17 -7.86
CA THR A 77 -17.82 -11.28 -8.29
C THR A 77 -17.07 -12.20 -7.35
N TYR A 78 -16.33 -13.14 -7.93
CA TYR A 78 -15.48 -14.09 -7.24
C TYR A 78 -14.01 -13.68 -7.40
N VAL A 79 -13.31 -13.52 -6.28
CA VAL A 79 -11.87 -13.27 -6.26
C VAL A 79 -11.11 -14.54 -5.89
N PHE A 80 -10.20 -14.95 -6.76
CA PHE A 80 -9.19 -15.97 -6.46
C PHE A 80 -7.96 -15.33 -5.85
N ASN A 81 -7.56 -15.81 -4.68
CA ASN A 81 -6.34 -15.42 -4.00
C ASN A 81 -5.29 -16.52 -4.19
N SER A 82 -4.26 -16.26 -5.01
CA SER A 82 -3.21 -17.25 -5.29
C SER A 82 -2.30 -17.52 -4.09
N LYS A 83 -2.21 -16.57 -3.15
CA LYS A 83 -1.41 -16.76 -1.92
C LYS A 83 -2.02 -17.82 -1.00
N THR A 84 -3.35 -17.85 -0.91
CA THR A 84 -4.08 -18.78 -0.03
C THR A 84 -4.72 -19.93 -0.79
N ASN A 85 -4.71 -19.90 -2.13
CA ASN A 85 -5.40 -20.83 -3.01
C ASN A 85 -6.91 -20.94 -2.68
N THR A 86 -7.57 -19.80 -2.47
CA THR A 86 -9.01 -19.75 -2.10
C THR A 86 -9.81 -18.82 -2.99
N TRP A 87 -11.09 -19.14 -3.16
CA TRP A 87 -12.09 -18.28 -3.80
C TRP A 87 -12.96 -17.58 -2.75
N ASN A 88 -13.20 -16.28 -2.93
CA ASN A 88 -14.12 -15.49 -2.11
C ASN A 88 -15.10 -14.72 -2.99
N GLY A 89 -16.41 -14.91 -2.78
CA GLY A 89 -17.46 -14.24 -3.55
C GLY A 89 -18.06 -13.04 -2.81
N GLN A 90 -18.45 -12.01 -3.56
CA GLN A 90 -19.19 -10.85 -3.03
C GLN A 90 -20.21 -10.35 -4.05
N LEU A 91 -21.38 -9.91 -3.55
CA LEU A 91 -22.40 -9.28 -4.40
C LEU A 91 -21.89 -7.96 -5.00
N GLY A 92 -22.27 -7.73 -6.25
CA GLY A 92 -21.86 -6.57 -7.03
C GLY A 92 -20.81 -6.88 -8.08
N GLY A 93 -20.42 -5.84 -8.81
CA GLY A 93 -19.65 -5.97 -10.03
C GLY A 93 -20.54 -5.98 -11.27
N SER A 94 -19.90 -5.96 -12.43
CA SER A 94 -20.52 -6.08 -13.75
C SER A 94 -19.41 -6.41 -14.77
N ALA A 95 -19.82 -6.89 -15.95
CA ALA A 95 -18.92 -6.94 -17.10
C ALA A 95 -18.56 -5.54 -17.64
N SER A 96 -19.31 -4.51 -17.26
CA SER A 96 -19.05 -3.12 -17.64
C SER A 96 -17.85 -2.53 -16.89
N SER A 97 -17.11 -1.64 -17.56
CA SER A 97 -15.99 -0.92 -16.96
C SER A 97 -16.39 -0.11 -15.72
N GLY A 98 -15.48 -0.02 -14.75
CA GLY A 98 -15.65 0.82 -13.55
C GLY A 98 -16.36 0.12 -12.39
N TYR A 99 -16.97 -1.04 -12.59
CA TYR A 99 -17.58 -1.81 -11.50
C TYR A 99 -16.57 -2.62 -10.68
N ILE A 100 -15.44 -3.00 -11.27
CA ILE A 100 -14.36 -3.75 -10.62
C ILE A 100 -13.06 -2.99 -10.88
N ILE A 101 -12.41 -2.54 -9.81
CA ILE A 101 -11.11 -1.86 -9.87
C ILE A 101 -10.07 -2.73 -9.15
N ALA A 102 -9.01 -3.10 -9.86
CA ALA A 102 -7.89 -3.86 -9.30
C ALA A 102 -6.72 -2.94 -8.94
N SER A 103 -6.01 -3.26 -7.85
CA SER A 103 -4.74 -2.59 -7.51
C SER A 103 -3.90 -3.47 -6.59
N ASN A 104 -2.66 -3.75 -6.98
CA ASN A 104 -1.68 -4.55 -6.22
C ASN A 104 -2.27 -5.82 -5.58
N GLY A 105 -3.04 -6.58 -6.34
CA GLY A 105 -3.66 -7.84 -5.90
C GLY A 105 -4.95 -7.69 -5.08
N ASN A 106 -5.37 -6.47 -4.73
CA ASN A 106 -6.65 -6.16 -4.11
C ASN A 106 -7.70 -5.78 -5.18
N PHE A 107 -8.98 -5.89 -4.84
CA PHE A 107 -10.09 -5.54 -5.73
C PHE A 107 -11.14 -4.71 -4.99
N ALA A 108 -11.57 -3.60 -5.59
CA ALA A 108 -12.77 -2.87 -5.19
C ALA A 108 -13.91 -3.18 -6.14
N ILE A 109 -15.10 -3.40 -5.60
CA ILE A 109 -16.30 -3.80 -6.33
C ILE A 109 -17.45 -2.90 -5.95
N TYR A 110 -17.99 -2.19 -6.94
CA TYR A 110 -19.19 -1.40 -6.73
C TYR A 110 -20.45 -2.26 -6.90
N ASN A 111 -21.34 -2.19 -5.91
CA ASN A 111 -22.67 -2.77 -5.96
C ASN A 111 -23.70 -1.64 -6.06
N SER A 112 -24.30 -1.48 -7.24
CA SER A 112 -25.31 -0.44 -7.47
C SER A 112 -26.61 -0.68 -6.70
N SER A 113 -26.92 -1.92 -6.32
CA SER A 113 -28.17 -2.25 -5.64
C SER A 113 -28.20 -1.77 -4.18
N ASP A 114 -27.05 -1.63 -3.53
CA ASP A 114 -26.93 -1.13 -2.16
C ASP A 114 -26.06 0.14 -2.03
N SER A 115 -25.57 0.66 -3.17
CA SER A 115 -24.71 1.85 -3.26
C SER A 115 -23.43 1.73 -2.43
N LYS A 116 -22.89 0.51 -2.26
CA LYS A 116 -21.63 0.26 -1.56
C LYS A 116 -20.53 -0.15 -2.50
N THR A 117 -19.31 0.19 -2.11
CA THR A 117 -18.10 -0.42 -2.64
C THR A 117 -17.54 -1.41 -1.63
N TYR A 118 -17.26 -2.63 -2.08
CA TYR A 118 -16.64 -3.69 -1.31
C TYR A 118 -15.19 -3.88 -1.75
N VAL A 119 -14.25 -3.82 -0.81
CA VAL A 119 -12.82 -4.05 -1.07
C VAL A 119 -12.38 -5.40 -0.53
N PHE A 120 -11.89 -6.26 -1.42
CA PHE A 120 -11.18 -7.48 -1.07
C PHE A 120 -9.72 -7.18 -0.79
N ASN A 121 -9.24 -7.60 0.38
CA ASN A 121 -7.85 -7.50 0.78
C ASN A 121 -7.19 -8.87 0.70
N TYR A 122 -6.22 -9.03 -0.22
CA TYR A 122 -5.57 -10.34 -0.42
C TYR A 122 -4.71 -10.79 0.77
N LYS A 123 -4.22 -9.85 1.59
CA LYS A 123 -3.36 -10.17 2.74
C LYS A 123 -4.17 -10.80 3.86
N THR A 124 -5.40 -10.33 4.06
CA THR A 124 -6.31 -10.81 5.11
C THR A 124 -7.34 -11.82 4.57
N ASN A 125 -7.48 -11.92 3.24
CA ASN A 125 -8.47 -12.76 2.56
C ASN A 125 -9.92 -12.39 2.95
N THR A 126 -10.20 -11.09 3.13
CA THR A 126 -11.50 -10.59 3.61
C THR A 126 -12.08 -9.50 2.72
N TRP A 127 -13.42 -9.40 2.71
CA TRP A 127 -14.18 -8.30 2.12
C TRP A 127 -14.53 -7.24 3.16
N ASN A 128 -14.40 -5.96 2.79
CA ASN A 128 -14.78 -4.83 3.65
C ASN A 128 -15.64 -3.86 2.83
N GLY A 129 -16.87 -3.59 3.28
CA GLY A 129 -17.81 -2.72 2.57
C GLY A 129 -17.82 -1.29 3.10
N GLN A 130 -18.05 -0.33 2.21
CA GLN A 130 -18.31 1.06 2.58
C GLN A 130 -19.31 1.72 1.63
N LEU A 131 -20.13 2.63 2.14
CA LEU A 131 -21.04 3.43 1.32
C LEU A 131 -20.27 4.35 0.36
N GLY A 132 -20.83 4.50 -0.85
CA GLY A 132 -20.27 5.34 -1.90
C GLY A 132 -19.61 4.54 -3.02
N GLY A 133 -19.07 5.29 -3.98
CA GLY A 133 -18.60 4.75 -5.24
C GLY A 133 -19.66 4.83 -6.34
N SER A 134 -19.22 4.54 -7.55
CA SER A 134 -20.02 4.43 -8.75
C SER A 134 -19.20 3.68 -9.80
N ALA A 135 -19.86 3.15 -10.82
CA ALA A 135 -19.18 2.67 -12.01
C ALA A 135 -18.59 3.80 -12.86
N SER A 136 -19.02 5.05 -12.63
CA SER A 136 -18.47 6.23 -13.29
C SER A 136 -17.04 6.52 -12.83
N SER A 137 -16.21 7.00 -13.75
CA SER A 137 -14.84 7.42 -13.46
C SER A 137 -14.78 8.46 -12.34
N GLY A 138 -13.72 8.40 -11.53
CA GLY A 138 -13.42 9.35 -10.46
C GLY A 138 -14.09 9.06 -9.11
N TYR A 139 -15.10 8.19 -9.05
CA TYR A 139 -15.72 7.80 -7.77
C TYR A 139 -14.88 6.80 -6.97
N ILE A 140 -14.11 5.95 -7.66
CA ILE A 140 -13.24 4.95 -7.05
C ILE A 140 -11.85 5.13 -7.63
N ILE A 141 -10.89 5.47 -6.78
CA ILE A 141 -9.51 5.72 -7.17
C ILE A 141 -8.61 4.78 -6.39
N ALA A 142 -7.81 4.00 -7.10
CA ALA A 142 -6.90 3.05 -6.49
C ALA A 142 -5.44 3.52 -6.59
N SER A 143 -4.65 3.22 -5.57
CA SER A 143 -3.21 3.48 -5.57
C SER A 143 -2.51 2.51 -4.64
N ASN A 144 -1.49 1.82 -5.14
CA ASN A 144 -0.71 0.81 -4.42
C ASN A 144 -1.52 -0.17 -3.56
N GLY A 145 -2.69 -0.60 -4.03
CA GLY A 145 -3.58 -1.53 -3.32
C GLY A 145 -4.51 -0.90 -2.29
N ASN A 146 -4.44 0.41 -2.08
CA ASN A 146 -5.41 1.18 -1.30
C ASN A 146 -6.46 1.79 -2.23
N PHE A 147 -7.63 2.15 -1.69
CA PHE A 147 -8.75 2.67 -2.48
C PHE A 147 -9.39 3.87 -1.80
N ALA A 148 -9.61 4.95 -2.53
CA ALA A 148 -10.42 6.10 -2.12
C ALA A 148 -11.78 6.05 -2.84
N ILE A 149 -12.85 6.15 -2.06
CA ILE A 149 -14.24 6.03 -2.50
C ILE A 149 -14.98 7.33 -2.17
N TYR A 150 -15.39 8.07 -3.19
CA TYR A 150 -16.21 9.26 -3.00
C TYR A 150 -17.69 8.87 -2.83
N ASN A 151 -18.31 9.39 -1.79
CA ASN A 151 -19.75 9.29 -1.55
C ASN A 151 -20.39 10.66 -1.73
N SER A 152 -21.11 10.84 -2.84
CA SER A 152 -21.79 12.11 -3.14
C SER A 152 -22.91 12.44 -2.17
N SER A 153 -23.50 11.44 -1.51
CA SER A 153 -24.65 11.63 -0.61
C SER A 153 -24.26 12.29 0.71
N ASP A 154 -23.02 12.10 1.18
CA ASP A 154 -22.50 12.72 2.41
C ASP A 154 -21.29 13.64 2.15
N SER A 155 -20.90 13.82 0.89
CA SER A 155 -19.75 14.64 0.45
C SER A 155 -18.43 14.24 1.12
N LYS A 156 -18.27 12.95 1.45
CA LYS A 156 -17.04 12.40 2.02
C LYS A 156 -16.32 11.51 1.02
N THR A 157 -15.00 11.47 1.17
CA THR A 157 -14.17 10.42 0.60
C THR A 157 -13.74 9.48 1.71
N TYR A 158 -13.93 8.18 1.49
CA TYR A 158 -13.49 7.11 2.37
C TYR A 158 -12.29 6.39 1.77
N VAL A 159 -11.20 6.30 2.52
CA VAL A 159 -10.00 5.57 2.11
C VAL A 159 -9.94 4.23 2.84
N PHE A 160 -9.85 3.14 2.07
CA PHE A 160 -9.48 1.83 2.56
C PHE A 160 -7.96 1.67 2.54
N ASN A 161 -7.39 1.38 3.70
CA ASN A 161 -5.99 1.08 3.85
C ASN A 161 -5.77 -0.44 3.91
N SER A 162 -5.17 -1.00 2.86
CA SER A 162 -4.91 -2.44 2.75
C SER A 162 -3.89 -2.96 3.76
N LYS A 163 -3.03 -2.09 4.31
CA LYS A 163 -2.05 -2.47 5.33
C LYS A 163 -2.71 -2.69 6.69
N THR A 164 -3.68 -1.85 7.05
CA THR A 164 -4.40 -1.94 8.33
C THR A 164 -5.73 -2.66 8.22
N ASN A 165 -6.22 -2.90 7.00
CA ASN A 165 -7.55 -3.46 6.71
C ASN A 165 -8.69 -2.63 7.33
N THR A 166 -8.59 -1.31 7.24
CA THR A 166 -9.57 -0.37 7.84
C THR A 166 -9.99 0.72 6.88
N TRP A 167 -11.20 1.24 7.08
CA TRP A 167 -11.70 2.45 6.43
C TRP A 167 -11.42 3.69 7.27
N SER A 168 -11.16 4.83 6.61
CA SER A 168 -11.09 6.15 7.23
C SER A 168 -11.74 7.19 6.33
N GLY A 169 -12.56 8.08 6.87
CA GLY A 169 -13.34 9.04 6.08
C GLY A 169 -12.93 10.49 6.32
N GLN A 170 -13.04 11.31 5.29
CA GLN A 170 -12.80 12.75 5.36
C GLN A 170 -13.76 13.51 4.45
N LEU A 171 -14.15 14.73 4.86
CA LEU A 171 -14.93 15.63 4.00
C LEU A 171 -14.15 16.04 2.76
N GLY A 172 -14.88 16.20 1.66
CA GLY A 172 -14.34 16.62 0.37
C GLY A 172 -14.17 15.48 -0.62
N GLY A 173 -13.63 15.84 -1.77
CA GLY A 173 -13.60 14.98 -2.95
C GLY A 173 -14.77 15.23 -3.88
N SER A 174 -14.65 14.67 -5.09
CA SER A 174 -15.67 14.65 -6.13
C SER A 174 -15.28 13.59 -7.14
N ALA A 175 -16.22 13.16 -7.97
CA ALA A 175 -15.93 12.35 -9.15
C ALA A 175 -15.20 13.14 -10.25
N SER A 176 -15.16 14.47 -10.16
CA SER A 176 -14.43 15.32 -11.09
C SER A 176 -12.92 15.19 -10.88
N SER A 177 -12.17 15.26 -11.98
CA SER A 177 -10.70 15.30 -11.95
C SER A 177 -10.21 16.47 -11.07
N GLY A 178 -9.06 16.29 -10.42
CA GLY A 178 -8.43 17.28 -9.54
C GLY A 178 -8.89 17.27 -8.08
N TYR A 179 -10.08 16.73 -7.78
CA TYR A 179 -10.56 16.68 -6.38
C TYR A 179 -9.91 15.58 -5.53
N ILE A 180 -9.49 14.48 -6.16
CA ILE A 180 -8.83 13.36 -5.50
C ILE A 180 -7.58 13.05 -6.30
N THR A 181 -6.42 13.19 -5.67
CA THR A 181 -5.12 12.88 -6.27
C THR A 181 -4.46 11.77 -5.46
N ALA A 182 -4.03 10.70 -6.12
CA ALA A 182 -3.38 9.58 -5.45
C ALA A 182 -1.91 9.48 -5.83
N SER A 183 -1.06 9.07 -4.88
CA SER A 183 0.36 8.79 -5.13
C SER A 183 0.87 7.77 -4.12
N ASN A 184 1.53 6.71 -4.59
CA ASN A 184 2.09 5.62 -3.79
C ASN A 184 1.20 5.09 -2.65
N GLY A 185 -0.11 5.03 -2.85
CA GLY A 185 -1.08 4.54 -1.86
C GLY A 185 -1.58 5.59 -0.87
N ASN A 186 -1.09 6.83 -0.95
CA ASN A 186 -1.61 8.00 -0.25
C ASN A 186 -2.60 8.76 -1.14
N PHE A 187 -3.45 9.58 -0.54
CA PHE A 187 -4.51 10.31 -1.24
C PHE A 187 -4.62 11.74 -0.71
N ALA A 188 -4.63 12.73 -1.61
CA ALA A 188 -4.97 14.12 -1.33
C ALA A 188 -6.39 14.42 -1.81
N ILE A 189 -7.23 14.94 -0.92
CA ILE A 189 -8.65 15.20 -1.12
C ILE A 189 -8.90 16.69 -0.97
N TYR A 190 -9.26 17.37 -2.05
CA TYR A 190 -9.64 18.77 -1.99
C TYR A 190 -11.10 18.90 -1.54
N ASN A 191 -11.32 19.74 -0.53
CA ASN A 191 -12.64 20.15 -0.08
C ASN A 191 -12.86 21.61 -0.46
N SER A 192 -13.75 21.84 -1.42
CA SER A 192 -14.08 23.19 -1.87
C SER A 192 -14.83 24.03 -0.83
N SER A 193 -15.51 23.38 0.12
CA SER A 193 -16.31 24.09 1.14
C SER A 193 -15.46 24.83 2.17
N ASP A 194 -14.27 24.33 2.49
CA ASP A 194 -13.33 24.95 3.42
C ASP A 194 -12.00 25.35 2.76
N SER A 195 -11.87 25.16 1.44
CA SER A 195 -10.68 25.46 0.64
C SER A 195 -9.41 24.76 1.16
N LYS A 196 -9.56 23.58 1.77
CA LYS A 196 -8.45 22.76 2.26
C LYS A 196 -8.25 21.52 1.40
N THR A 197 -7.01 21.08 1.34
CA THR A 197 -6.65 19.75 0.89
C THR A 197 -6.28 18.89 2.09
N TYR A 198 -6.92 17.73 2.21
CA TYR A 198 -6.65 16.74 3.24
C TYR A 198 -5.87 15.57 2.64
N VAL A 199 -4.70 15.27 3.19
CA VAL A 199 -3.86 14.15 2.79
C VAL A 199 -4.04 12.99 3.76
N PHE A 200 -4.43 11.84 3.24
CA PHE A 200 -4.37 10.56 3.92
C PHE A 200 -3.01 9.91 3.72
N ASN A 201 -2.32 9.63 4.82
CA ASN A 201 -1.06 8.90 4.82
C ASN A 201 -1.29 7.43 5.16
N SER A 202 -1.09 6.55 4.19
CA SER A 202 -1.30 5.11 4.35
C SER A 202 -0.30 4.43 5.29
N LYS A 203 0.89 5.03 5.49
CA LYS A 203 1.91 4.50 6.40
C LYS A 203 1.51 4.67 7.86
N THR A 204 0.92 5.82 8.19
CA THR A 204 0.49 6.19 9.54
C THR A 204 -1.00 5.97 9.79
N ASN A 205 -1.79 5.77 8.72
CA ASN A 205 -3.24 5.66 8.75
C ASN A 205 -3.94 6.90 9.33
N THR A 206 -3.44 8.09 9.00
CA THR A 206 -3.92 9.38 9.52
C THR A 206 -4.19 10.39 8.43
N TRP A 207 -5.05 11.37 8.74
CA TRP A 207 -5.34 12.52 7.89
C TRP A 207 -4.59 13.76 8.37
N SER A 208 -4.16 14.60 7.43
CA SER A 208 -3.59 15.91 7.71
C SER A 208 -4.09 16.93 6.70
N GLY A 209 -4.57 18.09 7.17
CA GLY A 209 -5.18 19.11 6.32
C GLY A 209 -4.32 20.36 6.19
N GLN A 210 -4.34 20.97 5.01
CA GLN A 210 -3.68 22.24 4.73
C GLN A 210 -4.53 23.11 3.79
N LEU A 211 -4.44 24.44 3.94
CA LEU A 211 -5.11 25.36 3.03
C LEU A 211 -4.51 25.28 1.62
N GLY A 212 -5.37 25.44 0.63
CA GLY A 212 -5.01 25.40 -0.78
C GLY A 212 -5.48 24.15 -1.51
N GLY A 213 -5.18 24.10 -2.79
CA GLY A 213 -5.72 23.12 -3.72
C GLY A 213 -6.87 23.71 -4.54
N SER A 214 -7.33 22.94 -5.52
CA SER A 214 -8.48 23.28 -6.36
C SER A 214 -8.99 22.00 -7.04
N ALA A 215 -10.20 22.09 -7.55
CA ALA A 215 -10.74 21.16 -8.55
C ALA A 215 -9.94 21.14 -9.87
N SER A 216 -9.09 22.13 -10.09
CA SER A 216 -8.36 22.30 -11.36
C SER A 216 -6.98 21.65 -11.32
N SER A 217 -6.53 21.18 -12.48
CA SER A 217 -5.15 20.71 -12.67
C SER A 217 -4.14 21.81 -12.32
N GLY A 218 -2.97 21.41 -11.84
CA GLY A 218 -1.84 22.29 -11.50
C GLY A 218 -1.84 22.84 -10.07
N TYR A 219 -2.98 22.82 -9.37
CA TYR A 219 -3.00 23.20 -7.94
C TYR A 219 -2.43 22.12 -7.02
N ILE A 220 -2.48 20.85 -7.44
CA ILE A 220 -1.97 19.71 -6.68
C ILE A 220 -1.04 18.93 -7.61
N THR A 221 0.18 18.70 -7.16
CA THR A 221 1.16 17.82 -7.81
C THR A 221 1.58 16.75 -6.82
N ALA A 222 1.71 15.50 -7.27
CA ALA A 222 2.08 14.38 -6.41
C ALA A 222 3.22 13.58 -7.01
N SER A 223 4.08 13.02 -6.16
CA SER A 223 5.18 12.11 -6.51
C SER A 223 5.69 11.47 -5.23
N ASN A 224 6.21 10.25 -5.23
CA ASN A 224 6.75 9.71 -3.97
C ASN A 224 5.71 9.21 -2.95
N GLY A 225 4.43 9.55 -3.12
CA GLY A 225 3.45 9.59 -2.04
C GLY A 225 3.40 10.94 -1.31
N ASP A 226 4.22 11.91 -1.73
CA ASP A 226 4.23 13.30 -1.27
C ASP A 226 3.33 14.16 -2.18
N PHE A 227 2.87 15.29 -1.65
CA PHE A 227 1.94 16.19 -2.34
C PHE A 227 2.37 17.64 -2.18
N ALA A 228 2.48 18.37 -3.28
CA ALA A 228 2.67 19.81 -3.31
C ALA A 228 1.35 20.49 -3.71
N ILE A 229 0.90 21.44 -2.89
CA ILE A 229 -0.40 22.10 -3.01
C ILE A 229 -0.18 23.61 -3.06
N TYR A 230 -0.61 24.23 -4.15
CA TYR A 230 -0.61 25.69 -4.28
C TYR A 230 -1.83 26.28 -3.56
N ASN A 231 -1.58 27.32 -2.76
CA ASN A 231 -2.62 28.16 -2.20
C ASN A 231 -2.52 29.55 -2.82
N SER A 232 -3.49 29.91 -3.67
CA SER A 232 -3.52 31.22 -4.32
C SER A 232 -3.79 32.37 -3.36
N SER A 233 -4.42 32.10 -2.20
CA SER A 233 -4.79 33.15 -1.24
C SER A 233 -3.58 33.75 -0.50
N ASP A 234 -2.54 32.95 -0.26
CA ASP A 234 -1.29 33.39 0.38
C ASP A 234 -0.07 33.27 -0.53
N SER A 235 -0.28 32.87 -1.79
CA SER A 235 0.77 32.67 -2.80
C SER A 235 1.88 31.72 -2.35
N LYS A 236 1.56 30.73 -1.51
CA LYS A 236 2.49 29.70 -1.06
C LYS A 236 2.18 28.35 -1.68
N THR A 237 3.23 27.56 -1.86
CA THR A 237 3.13 26.12 -2.06
C THR A 237 3.44 25.41 -0.76
N TYR A 238 2.53 24.53 -0.36
CA TYR A 238 2.69 23.65 0.79
C TYR A 238 2.99 22.23 0.32
N VAL A 239 4.03 21.63 0.87
CA VAL A 239 4.44 20.25 0.58
C VAL A 239 4.17 19.38 1.79
N PHE A 240 3.40 18.32 1.59
CA PHE A 240 3.24 17.22 2.52
C PHE A 240 4.31 16.17 2.27
N ASN A 241 5.10 15.87 3.30
CA ASN A 241 6.07 14.79 3.30
C ASN A 241 5.46 13.55 3.97
N SER A 242 5.24 12.50 3.19
CA SER A 242 4.63 11.24 3.64
C SER A 242 5.53 10.40 4.53
N LYS A 243 6.86 10.59 4.45
CA LYS A 243 7.83 9.89 5.29
C LYS A 243 7.81 10.42 6.73
N THR A 244 7.70 11.74 6.90
CA THR A 244 7.67 12.40 8.22
C THR A 244 6.25 12.73 8.69
N ASN A 245 5.26 12.66 7.80
CA ASN A 245 3.86 13.02 8.07
C ASN A 245 3.70 14.49 8.49
N THR A 246 4.39 15.40 7.80
CA THR A 246 4.43 16.84 8.13
C THR A 246 4.26 17.72 6.89
N TRP A 247 3.81 18.94 7.13
CA TRP A 247 3.73 20.00 6.12
C TRP A 247 4.90 20.97 6.23
N SER A 248 5.38 21.45 5.08
CA SER A 248 6.31 22.58 4.97
C SER A 248 5.81 23.53 3.87
N GLY A 249 6.00 24.83 4.03
CA GLY A 249 5.51 25.83 3.07
C GLY A 249 6.61 26.77 2.59
N GLN A 250 6.49 27.22 1.34
CA GLN A 250 7.39 28.20 0.73
C GLN A 250 6.59 29.20 -0.11
N LEU A 251 7.02 30.47 -0.14
CA LEU A 251 6.46 31.47 -1.05
C LEU A 251 6.79 31.12 -2.49
N GLY A 252 5.81 31.27 -3.37
CA GLY A 252 5.92 30.97 -4.80
C GLY A 252 5.11 29.75 -5.21
N GLY A 253 5.09 29.50 -6.52
CA GLY A 253 4.21 28.53 -7.17
C GLY A 253 3.07 29.21 -7.93
N SER A 254 2.36 28.42 -8.72
CA SER A 254 1.15 28.81 -9.44
C SER A 254 0.43 27.53 -9.87
N ALA A 255 -0.86 27.64 -10.19
CA ALA A 255 -1.62 26.59 -10.85
C ALA A 255 -1.25 26.40 -12.34
N SER A 256 -0.45 27.31 -12.90
CA SER A 256 0.06 27.19 -14.26
C SER A 256 1.10 26.07 -14.38
N SER A 257 1.12 25.40 -15.53
CA SER A 257 2.08 24.34 -15.82
C SER A 257 3.53 24.83 -15.66
N GLY A 258 4.38 24.01 -15.05
CA GLY A 258 5.81 24.29 -14.86
C GLY A 258 6.18 25.07 -13.59
N TYR A 259 5.22 25.62 -12.84
CA TYR A 259 5.50 26.36 -11.60
C TYR A 259 5.69 25.45 -10.38
N ILE A 260 5.07 24.27 -10.39
CA ILE A 260 5.30 23.20 -9.42
C ILE A 260 5.67 21.97 -10.23
N THR A 261 6.84 21.42 -9.94
CA THR A 261 7.35 20.21 -10.59
C THR A 261 7.90 19.27 -9.54
N SER A 262 7.81 17.97 -9.81
CA SER A 262 8.34 16.93 -8.94
C SER A 262 9.38 16.12 -9.70
N SER A 263 10.40 15.66 -8.98
CA SER A 263 11.35 14.66 -9.47
C SER A 263 11.50 13.58 -8.40
N SER A 264 11.74 12.36 -8.84
CA SER A 264 11.91 11.20 -7.98
C SER A 264 13.28 10.57 -8.22
N SER A 265 13.90 10.11 -7.14
CA SER A 265 15.00 9.13 -7.22
C SER A 265 14.42 7.74 -7.00
N ASN A 266 15.06 6.75 -7.65
CA ASN A 266 14.79 5.33 -7.44
C ASN A 266 15.57 4.80 -6.24
#